data_AF-A0A385SHR7-F1
#
_entry.id   AF-A0A385SHR7-F1
#
_cell.length_a   1.000
_cell.length_b   1.000
_cell.length_c   1.000
_cell.angle_alpha   90.00
_cell.angle_beta   90.00
_cell.angle_gamma   90.00
#
_symmetry.space_group_name_H-M   'P 1'
#
loop_
_entity.id
_entity.type
_entity.pdbx_description
1 polymer ?
#
loop_
_entity_poly.entity_id
_entity_poly.type
_entity_poly.pdbx_seq_one_letter_code
_entity_poly.pdbx_strand_id
1 'polypeptide(L)'
;MTVDSILKTVEKEAISTFSLLDGWFDEEQAVLDYRPQAEALNAHEILVQSMLTCRDLMEEVDKGSARALECAQENEGFDWNQYTLLPPEAIEAHSRPHDHARMLEGTMAGDFFPADDVRVSLRTQLLKCLEHLDMLQNGEGVHYKISYTDYGIGDLDIYQYLYLLTLSVKGQLDQLRYNKKEYLSLKA
;
A
#
# COMPACT_ATOMS: atom_id res chain seq x y z
N MET A 1 -3.86 18.78 -11.83
CA MET A 1 -2.69 18.64 -10.92
C MET A 1 -1.41 18.87 -11.73
N THR A 2 -0.23 18.91 -11.12
CA THR A 2 1.06 18.83 -11.84
C THR A 2 1.79 17.53 -11.48
N VAL A 3 2.71 17.07 -12.33
CA VAL A 3 3.57 15.91 -12.04
C VAL A 3 4.27 16.06 -10.69
N ASP A 4 4.93 17.19 -10.48
CA ASP A 4 5.61 17.50 -9.22
C ASP A 4 4.68 17.42 -8.00
N SER A 5 3.42 17.90 -8.13
CA SER A 5 2.45 17.78 -7.03
C SER A 5 2.02 16.34 -6.76
N ILE A 6 1.95 15.49 -7.79
CA ILE A 6 1.62 14.07 -7.67
C ILE A 6 2.76 13.35 -6.97
N LEU A 7 3.99 13.48 -7.48
CA LEU A 7 5.18 12.84 -6.91
C LEU A 7 5.34 13.19 -5.43
N LYS A 8 5.28 14.47 -5.08
CA LYS A 8 5.36 14.93 -3.68
C LYS A 8 4.25 14.39 -2.80
N THR A 9 3.04 14.25 -3.35
CA THR A 9 1.91 13.69 -2.60
C THR A 9 2.16 12.21 -2.33
N VAL A 10 2.49 11.42 -3.35
CA VAL A 10 2.73 9.98 -3.20
C VAL A 10 3.94 9.73 -2.28
N GLU A 11 5.06 10.42 -2.50
CA GLU A 11 6.26 10.32 -1.68
C GLU A 11 5.96 10.61 -0.19
N LYS A 12 5.33 11.76 0.09
CA LYS A 12 4.98 12.17 1.45
C LYS A 12 4.09 11.15 2.13
N GLU A 13 3.05 10.69 1.43
CA GLU A 13 2.09 9.75 1.99
C GLU A 13 2.72 8.37 2.20
N ALA A 14 3.58 7.90 1.29
CA ALA A 14 4.31 6.65 1.42
C ALA A 14 5.26 6.69 2.61
N ILE A 15 6.14 7.71 2.70
CA ILE A 15 7.10 7.86 3.82
C ILE A 15 6.36 7.93 5.16
N SER A 16 5.33 8.77 5.25
CA SER A 16 4.53 8.92 6.46
C SER A 16 3.89 7.60 6.90
N THR A 17 3.25 6.91 5.96
CA THR A 17 2.52 5.67 6.24
C THR A 17 3.45 4.53 6.64
N PHE A 18 4.54 4.32 5.90
CA PHE A 18 5.51 3.28 6.22
C PHE A 18 6.28 3.57 7.51
N SER A 19 6.54 4.84 7.83
CA SER A 19 7.15 5.21 9.12
C SER A 19 6.23 4.88 10.29
N LEU A 20 4.92 5.12 10.16
CA LEU A 20 3.95 4.74 11.16
C LEU A 20 3.83 3.21 11.30
N LEU A 21 3.87 2.48 10.18
CA LEU A 21 3.86 1.02 10.19
C LEU A 21 5.13 0.45 10.84
N ASP A 22 6.29 1.03 10.55
CA ASP A 22 7.57 0.63 11.14
C ASP A 22 7.59 0.78 12.67
N GLY A 23 6.94 1.82 13.19
CA GLY A 23 6.81 2.04 14.64
C GLY A 23 6.03 0.94 15.36
N TRP A 24 5.16 0.19 14.68
CA TRP A 24 4.43 -0.92 15.30
C TRP A 24 5.31 -2.09 15.69
N PHE A 25 6.48 -2.25 15.07
CA PHE A 25 7.43 -3.31 15.46
C PHE A 25 8.06 -3.05 16.83
N ASP A 26 7.98 -1.82 17.34
CA ASP A 26 8.53 -1.41 18.63
C ASP A 26 7.46 -1.34 19.75
N GLU A 27 6.23 -1.78 19.47
CA GLU A 27 5.13 -1.85 20.44
C GLU A 27 5.32 -2.97 21.46
N GLU A 28 4.61 -2.89 22.59
CA GLU A 28 4.66 -3.92 23.62
C GLU A 28 4.21 -5.29 23.08
N GLN A 29 4.96 -6.35 23.40
CA GLN A 29 4.65 -7.71 22.96
C GLN A 29 3.20 -8.13 23.29
N ALA A 30 2.69 -7.68 24.44
CA ALA A 30 1.32 -8.00 24.85
C ALA A 30 0.24 -7.29 24.02
N VAL A 31 0.56 -6.17 23.36
CA VAL A 31 -0.30 -5.54 22.33
C VAL A 31 -0.16 -6.30 21.01
N LEU A 32 1.05 -6.74 20.66
CA LEU A 32 1.29 -7.46 19.42
C LEU A 32 0.62 -8.84 19.37
N ASP A 33 0.65 -9.55 20.49
CA ASP A 33 0.06 -10.88 20.68
C ASP A 33 -1.46 -10.83 20.91
N TYR A 34 -2.03 -9.65 21.14
CA TYR A 34 -3.46 -9.52 21.35
C TYR A 34 -4.22 -9.89 20.08
N ARG A 35 -5.11 -10.87 20.21
CA ARG A 35 -6.06 -11.27 19.17
C ARG A 35 -7.45 -10.74 19.53
N PRO A 36 -8.07 -9.89 18.69
CA PRO A 36 -9.47 -9.49 18.84
C PRO A 36 -10.43 -10.70 18.70
N GLN A 37 -11.74 -10.50 18.85
CA GLN A 37 -12.74 -11.60 18.79
C GLN A 37 -12.53 -12.57 17.60
N ALA A 38 -12.95 -13.83 17.80
CA ALA A 38 -12.59 -14.97 16.97
C ALA A 38 -12.78 -14.68 15.47
N GLU A 39 -11.68 -14.85 14.71
CA GLU A 39 -11.46 -14.56 13.26
C GLU A 39 -10.68 -13.28 12.94
N ALA A 40 -10.47 -12.36 13.88
CA ALA A 40 -9.62 -11.18 13.64
C ALA A 40 -8.11 -11.50 13.66
N LEU A 41 -7.35 -10.82 12.80
CA LEU A 41 -5.89 -10.89 12.76
C LEU A 41 -5.27 -10.16 13.97
N ASN A 42 -4.22 -10.74 14.55
CA ASN A 42 -3.38 -10.04 15.53
C ASN A 42 -2.43 -9.04 14.84
N ALA A 43 -1.66 -8.26 15.61
CA ALA A 43 -0.82 -7.21 15.03
C ALA A 43 0.27 -7.77 14.10
N HIS A 44 0.89 -8.89 14.50
CA HIS A 44 1.93 -9.51 13.69
C HIS A 44 1.38 -10.00 12.34
N GLU A 45 0.21 -10.64 12.34
CA GLU A 45 -0.47 -11.09 11.13
C GLU A 45 -0.83 -9.92 10.21
N ILE A 46 -1.26 -8.79 10.76
CA ILE A 46 -1.53 -7.57 9.97
C ILE A 46 -0.24 -7.01 9.35
N LEU A 47 0.88 -7.01 10.09
CA LEU A 47 2.18 -6.56 9.57
C LEU A 47 2.68 -7.47 8.44
N VAL A 48 2.53 -8.79 8.58
CA VAL A 48 2.84 -9.74 7.49
C VAL A 48 1.92 -9.51 6.31
N GLN A 49 0.62 -9.34 6.53
CA GLN A 49 -0.34 -9.02 5.48
C GLN A 49 0.07 -7.74 4.73
N SER A 50 0.51 -6.71 5.46
CA SER A 50 1.00 -5.46 4.89
C SER A 50 2.20 -5.69 3.97
N MET A 51 3.15 -6.50 4.41
CA MET A 51 4.33 -6.87 3.62
C MET A 51 3.94 -7.62 2.34
N LEU A 52 3.00 -8.58 2.42
CA LEU A 52 2.58 -9.37 1.26
C LEU A 52 1.81 -8.51 0.25
N THR A 53 0.84 -7.72 0.71
CA THR A 53 0.08 -6.81 -0.15
C THR A 53 0.99 -5.82 -0.87
N CYS A 54 1.93 -5.20 -0.16
CA CYS A 54 2.86 -4.26 -0.77
C CYS A 54 3.77 -4.96 -1.78
N ARG A 55 4.22 -6.18 -1.51
CA ARG A 55 5.07 -6.94 -2.43
C ARG A 55 4.35 -7.22 -3.75
N ASP A 56 3.11 -7.70 -3.66
CA ASP A 56 2.33 -8.08 -4.83
C ASP A 56 1.97 -6.84 -5.68
N LEU A 57 1.63 -5.71 -5.06
CA LEU A 57 1.43 -4.43 -5.76
C LEU A 57 2.72 -3.90 -6.39
N MET A 58 3.86 -4.02 -5.68
CA MET A 58 5.16 -3.61 -6.21
C MET A 58 5.59 -4.42 -7.43
N GLU A 59 5.21 -5.70 -7.52
CA GLU A 59 5.50 -6.50 -8.71
C GLU A 59 4.83 -5.93 -9.97
N GLU A 60 3.59 -5.44 -9.84
CA GLU A 60 2.88 -4.79 -10.94
C GLU A 60 3.48 -3.42 -11.26
N VAL A 61 3.90 -2.65 -10.25
CA VAL A 61 4.63 -1.39 -10.45
C VAL A 61 5.96 -1.62 -11.18
N ASP A 62 6.74 -2.65 -10.83
CA ASP A 62 8.01 -2.98 -11.47
C ASP A 62 7.82 -3.23 -12.98
N LYS A 63 6.83 -4.05 -13.34
CA LYS A 63 6.48 -4.35 -14.74
C LYS A 63 5.95 -3.11 -15.47
N GLY A 64 5.07 -2.37 -14.82
CA GLY A 64 4.38 -1.23 -15.39
C GLY A 64 5.28 -0.03 -15.63
N SER A 65 6.22 0.25 -14.73
CA SER A 65 7.14 1.38 -14.85
C SER A 65 8.09 1.23 -16.03
N ALA A 66 8.59 0.01 -16.28
CA ALA A 66 9.39 -0.28 -17.46
C ALA A 66 8.61 0.00 -18.76
N ARG A 67 7.33 -0.40 -18.82
CA ARG A 67 6.46 -0.14 -19.97
C ARG A 67 6.11 1.34 -20.12
N ALA A 68 5.89 2.04 -19.02
CA ALA A 68 5.57 3.46 -19.01
C ALA A 68 6.70 4.29 -19.65
N LEU A 69 7.96 3.97 -19.33
CA LEU A 69 9.14 4.59 -19.92
C LEU A 69 9.24 4.34 -21.44
N GLU A 70 8.97 3.11 -21.89
CA GLU A 70 8.92 2.78 -23.33
C GLU A 70 7.84 3.60 -24.05
N CYS A 71 6.62 3.63 -23.51
CA CYS A 71 5.48 4.32 -24.14
C CYS A 71 5.60 5.86 -24.12
N ALA A 72 6.32 6.44 -23.15
CA ALA A 72 6.54 7.88 -23.05
C ALA A 72 7.40 8.43 -24.20
N GLN A 73 8.28 7.61 -24.79
CA GLN A 73 9.09 8.00 -25.95
C GLN A 73 8.25 8.20 -27.23
N GLU A 74 7.04 7.64 -27.26
CA GLU A 74 6.19 7.61 -28.45
C GLU A 74 5.02 8.62 -28.38
N ASN A 75 4.77 9.22 -27.22
CA ASN A 75 3.59 10.05 -26.97
C ASN A 75 3.97 11.43 -26.43
N GLU A 76 3.75 12.48 -27.23
CA GLU A 76 3.85 13.86 -26.76
C GLU A 76 2.52 14.35 -26.17
N GLY A 77 2.58 14.82 -24.92
CA GLY A 77 1.53 15.64 -24.30
C GLY A 77 0.46 14.85 -23.55
N PHE A 78 0.48 14.97 -22.22
CA PHE A 78 -0.59 14.51 -21.33
C PHE A 78 -1.30 15.71 -20.70
N ASP A 79 -2.64 15.71 -20.68
CA ASP A 79 -3.42 16.77 -20.04
C ASP A 79 -3.56 16.53 -18.52
N TRP A 80 -2.61 17.10 -17.77
CA TRP A 80 -2.58 17.01 -16.32
C TRP A 80 -3.75 17.72 -15.61
N ASN A 81 -4.55 18.53 -16.31
CA ASN A 81 -5.70 19.21 -15.70
C ASN A 81 -6.84 18.24 -15.37
N GLN A 82 -6.95 17.13 -16.11
CA GLN A 82 -7.97 16.10 -15.89
C GLN A 82 -7.46 14.95 -15.02
N TYR A 83 -6.17 14.96 -14.69
CA TYR A 83 -5.56 13.90 -13.89
C TYR A 83 -6.07 13.89 -12.45
N THR A 84 -6.41 12.70 -11.97
CA THR A 84 -6.77 12.44 -10.57
C THR A 84 -5.97 11.27 -10.05
N LEU A 85 -5.33 11.45 -8.88
CA LEU A 85 -4.41 10.47 -8.31
C LEU A 85 -5.09 9.17 -7.87
N LEU A 86 -6.37 9.20 -7.50
CA LEU A 86 -7.20 8.01 -7.40
C LEU A 86 -8.63 8.36 -7.81
N PRO A 87 -9.27 7.53 -8.64
CA PRO A 87 -10.70 7.67 -8.89
C PRO A 87 -11.50 7.50 -7.58
N PRO A 88 -12.62 8.22 -7.39
CA PRO A 88 -13.46 8.14 -6.20
C PRO A 88 -13.87 6.71 -5.83
N GLU A 89 -14.10 5.87 -6.83
CA GLU A 89 -14.46 4.46 -6.71
C GLU A 89 -13.38 3.66 -5.99
N ALA A 90 -12.10 3.96 -6.25
CA ALA A 90 -10.98 3.32 -5.57
C ALA A 90 -10.85 3.79 -4.12
N ILE A 91 -11.11 5.07 -3.85
CA ILE A 91 -11.11 5.59 -2.47
C ILE A 91 -12.21 4.92 -1.65
N GLU A 92 -13.41 4.75 -2.22
CA GLU A 92 -14.54 4.10 -1.54
C GLU A 92 -14.28 2.61 -1.30
N ALA A 93 -13.74 1.91 -2.31
CA ALA A 93 -13.34 0.51 -2.18
C ALA A 93 -12.33 0.29 -1.06
N HIS A 94 -11.31 1.15 -0.96
CA HIS A 94 -10.28 1.04 0.07
C HIS A 94 -10.70 1.57 1.44
N SER A 95 -11.84 2.26 1.54
CA SER A 95 -12.42 2.71 2.82
C SER A 95 -13.18 1.60 3.57
N ARG A 96 -13.15 0.35 3.09
CA ARG A 96 -13.82 -0.81 3.69
C ARG A 96 -12.79 -1.77 4.33
N PRO A 97 -12.47 -1.61 5.63
CA PRO A 97 -11.43 -2.41 6.29
C PRO A 97 -11.74 -3.91 6.34
N HIS A 98 -13.01 -4.30 6.43
CA HIS A 98 -13.40 -5.70 6.61
C HIS A 98 -13.25 -6.56 5.35
N ASP A 99 -13.22 -5.95 4.16
CA ASP A 99 -13.04 -6.70 2.91
C ASP A 99 -11.57 -7.08 2.65
N HIS A 100 -10.62 -6.36 3.25
CA HIS A 100 -9.17 -6.62 3.09
C HIS A 100 -8.70 -7.82 3.92
N ALA A 101 -9.27 -8.03 5.11
CA ALA A 101 -8.98 -9.20 5.96
C ALA A 101 -9.28 -10.51 5.21
N ARG A 102 -10.38 -10.54 4.44
CA ARG A 102 -10.86 -11.73 3.74
C ARG A 102 -10.06 -12.10 2.48
N MET A 103 -9.32 -11.15 1.89
CA MET A 103 -8.59 -11.37 0.64
C MET A 103 -7.34 -12.27 0.82
N LEU A 104 -6.79 -12.36 2.03
CA LEU A 104 -5.50 -13.04 2.28
C LEU A 104 -5.60 -14.17 3.33
N GLU A 105 -6.80 -14.54 3.78
CA GLU A 105 -7.03 -15.74 4.62
C GLU A 105 -6.43 -17.01 4.01
N GLY A 106 -6.32 -17.09 2.67
CA GLY A 106 -5.67 -18.19 1.96
C GLY A 106 -4.13 -18.12 1.90
N THR A 107 -3.53 -16.94 2.07
CA THR A 107 -2.09 -16.70 1.85
C THR A 107 -1.26 -16.84 3.12
N MET A 108 -1.88 -16.72 4.29
CA MET A 108 -1.24 -16.86 5.60
C MET A 108 -1.20 -18.31 6.12
N ALA A 109 -1.77 -19.26 5.38
CA ALA A 109 -1.92 -20.64 5.82
C ALA A 109 -0.59 -21.43 5.72
N GLY A 110 0.28 -21.26 6.72
CA GLY A 110 1.40 -22.19 6.99
C GLY A 110 2.80 -21.59 7.06
N ASP A 111 3.00 -20.35 6.60
CA ASP A 111 4.31 -19.71 6.58
C ASP A 111 4.55 -18.85 7.83
N PHE A 112 5.69 -19.06 8.48
CA PHE A 112 6.16 -18.24 9.60
C PHE A 112 7.10 -17.15 9.08
N PHE A 113 6.75 -15.89 9.31
CA PHE A 113 7.56 -14.74 8.92
C PHE A 113 8.14 -14.06 10.18
N PRO A 114 9.46 -14.13 10.43
CA PRO A 114 10.07 -13.43 11.55
C PRO A 114 9.82 -11.91 11.48
N ALA A 115 9.50 -11.28 12.61
CA ALA A 115 9.18 -9.84 12.65
C ALA A 115 10.29 -8.96 12.05
N ASP A 116 11.56 -9.30 12.30
CA ASP A 116 12.71 -8.59 11.73
C ASP A 116 12.74 -8.66 10.19
N ASP A 117 12.45 -9.84 9.63
CA ASP A 117 12.41 -10.04 8.17
C ASP A 117 11.24 -9.26 7.54
N VAL A 118 10.09 -9.25 8.19
CA VAL A 118 8.92 -8.46 7.78
C VAL A 118 9.25 -6.97 7.78
N ARG A 119 9.88 -6.47 8.85
CA ARG A 119 10.30 -5.07 8.99
C ARG A 119 11.30 -4.66 7.91
N VAL A 120 12.32 -5.48 7.68
CA VAL A 120 13.33 -5.25 6.62
C VAL A 120 12.68 -5.25 5.24
N SER A 121 11.76 -6.19 4.98
CA SER A 121 11.04 -6.27 3.72
C SER A 121 10.19 -5.02 3.47
N LEU A 122 9.40 -4.57 4.45
CA LEU A 122 8.59 -3.35 4.33
C LEU A 122 9.45 -2.10 4.07
N ARG A 123 10.58 -1.96 4.77
CA ARG A 123 11.54 -0.87 4.53
C ARG A 123 12.11 -0.91 3.11
N THR A 124 12.46 -2.11 2.63
CA THR A 124 12.97 -2.31 1.26
C THR A 124 11.91 -1.94 0.22
N GLN A 125 10.65 -2.27 0.48
CA GLN A 125 9.53 -1.95 -0.41
C GLN A 125 9.23 -0.45 -0.45
N LEU A 126 9.36 0.27 0.67
CA LEU A 126 9.32 1.74 0.68
C LEU A 126 10.42 2.32 -0.21
N LEU A 127 11.67 1.85 -0.06
CA LEU A 127 12.78 2.35 -0.88
C LEU A 127 12.52 2.14 -2.37
N LYS A 128 12.06 0.95 -2.77
CA LYS A 128 11.67 0.69 -4.16
C LYS A 128 10.55 1.61 -4.66
N CYS A 129 9.54 1.86 -3.84
CA CYS A 129 8.47 2.81 -4.17
C CYS A 129 9.04 4.21 -4.49
N LEU A 130 9.98 4.69 -3.66
CA LEU A 130 10.65 5.97 -3.88
C LEU A 130 11.56 5.96 -5.11
N GLU A 131 12.26 4.86 -5.38
CA GLU A 131 13.07 4.69 -6.60
C GLU A 131 12.22 4.78 -7.86
N HIS A 132 11.02 4.19 -7.88
CA HIS A 132 10.09 4.31 -9.01
C HIS A 132 9.56 5.73 -9.21
N LEU A 133 9.28 6.46 -8.13
CA LEU A 133 8.88 7.86 -8.23
C LEU A 133 10.00 8.73 -8.84
N ASP A 134 11.26 8.50 -8.48
CA ASP A 134 12.41 9.19 -9.07
C ASP A 134 12.62 8.78 -10.54
N MET A 135 12.48 7.50 -10.86
CA MET A 135 12.62 6.98 -12.22
C MET A 135 11.56 7.57 -13.17
N LEU A 136 10.35 7.83 -12.68
CA LEU A 136 9.23 8.36 -13.45
C LEU A 136 9.03 9.88 -13.22
N GLN A 137 10.07 10.61 -12.81
CA GLN A 137 9.90 11.98 -12.35
C GLN A 137 9.40 12.98 -13.42
N ASN A 138 9.43 12.64 -14.71
CA ASN A 138 8.98 13.52 -15.79
C ASN A 138 7.54 13.28 -16.22
N GLY A 139 6.81 12.39 -15.54
CA GLY A 139 5.42 12.11 -15.85
C GLY A 139 5.20 10.81 -16.62
N GLU A 140 6.25 10.02 -16.86
CA GLU A 140 6.21 8.80 -17.68
C GLU A 140 5.16 7.80 -17.19
N GLY A 141 4.92 7.73 -15.87
CA GLY A 141 3.97 6.82 -15.23
C GLY A 141 2.53 6.87 -15.76
N VAL A 142 2.07 7.95 -16.42
CA VAL A 142 0.70 8.01 -16.99
C VAL A 142 0.54 7.30 -18.33
N HIS A 143 1.65 6.98 -18.99
CA HIS A 143 1.64 6.44 -20.35
C HIS A 143 1.38 4.93 -20.41
N TYR A 144 1.32 4.27 -19.26
CA TYR A 144 0.96 2.87 -19.16
C TYR A 144 -0.05 2.66 -18.05
N LYS A 145 -1.06 1.83 -18.33
CA LYS A 145 -2.11 1.47 -17.38
C LYS A 145 -2.18 -0.03 -17.23
N ILE A 146 -2.45 -0.46 -16.01
CA ILE A 146 -2.65 -1.86 -15.65
C ILE A 146 -4.09 -2.00 -15.17
N SER A 147 -4.79 -3.04 -15.65
CA SER A 147 -6.15 -3.32 -15.21
C SER A 147 -6.15 -3.85 -13.78
N TYR A 148 -6.76 -3.10 -12.87
CA TYR A 148 -7.03 -3.51 -11.50
C TYR A 148 -8.51 -3.93 -11.38
N THR A 149 -8.75 -5.23 -11.50
CA THR A 149 -10.11 -5.79 -11.49
C THR A 149 -10.71 -5.88 -10.10
N ASP A 150 -9.88 -5.83 -9.06
CA ASP A 150 -10.35 -5.91 -7.69
C ASP A 150 -11.16 -4.66 -7.36
N TYR A 151 -12.32 -4.87 -6.72
CA TYR A 151 -13.26 -3.83 -6.32
C TYR A 151 -13.82 -2.95 -7.46
N GLY A 152 -13.65 -3.34 -8.73
CA GLY A 152 -14.22 -2.64 -9.88
C GLY A 152 -13.55 -1.30 -10.19
N ILE A 153 -12.30 -1.11 -9.77
CA ILE A 153 -11.54 0.14 -9.92
C ILE A 153 -11.18 0.41 -11.40
N GLY A 154 -10.92 -0.63 -12.18
CA GLY A 154 -10.59 -0.52 -13.61
C GLY A 154 -9.11 -0.26 -13.85
N ASP A 155 -8.79 0.45 -14.92
CA ASP A 155 -7.40 0.66 -15.35
C ASP A 155 -6.75 1.80 -14.58
N LEU A 156 -5.65 1.50 -13.89
CA LEU A 156 -4.86 2.46 -13.14
C LEU A 156 -3.49 2.67 -13.77
N ASP A 157 -3.03 3.92 -13.81
CA ASP A 157 -1.63 4.22 -14.16
C ASP A 157 -0.67 4.02 -12.99
N ILE A 158 0.63 4.16 -13.24
CA ILE A 158 1.66 3.79 -12.27
C ILE A 158 1.63 4.67 -11.02
N TYR A 159 1.35 5.98 -11.14
CA TYR A 159 1.25 6.83 -9.94
C TYR A 159 0.02 6.48 -9.11
N GLN A 160 -1.08 6.11 -9.76
CA GLN A 160 -2.28 5.64 -9.08
C GLN A 160 -2.01 4.33 -8.33
N TYR A 161 -1.26 3.39 -8.93
CA TYR A 161 -0.82 2.16 -8.26
C TYR A 161 0.10 2.42 -7.06
N LEU A 162 1.09 3.30 -7.20
CA LEU A 162 1.99 3.67 -6.11
C LEU A 162 1.22 4.34 -4.96
N TYR A 163 0.23 5.16 -5.28
CA TYR A 163 -0.65 5.75 -4.27
C TYR A 163 -1.59 4.72 -3.63
N LEU A 164 -2.10 3.77 -4.41
CA LEU A 164 -2.93 2.66 -3.95
C LEU A 164 -2.22 1.83 -2.88
N LEU A 165 -0.95 1.48 -3.13
CA LEU A 165 -0.10 0.78 -2.16
C LEU A 165 -0.07 1.50 -0.81
N THR A 166 0.05 2.84 -0.84
CA THR A 166 0.04 3.64 0.37
C THR A 166 -1.32 3.58 1.10
N LEU A 167 -2.43 3.56 0.36
CA LEU A 167 -3.76 3.42 0.96
C LEU A 167 -4.00 2.03 1.57
N SER A 168 -3.52 0.96 0.91
CA SER A 168 -3.63 -0.40 1.44
C SER A 168 -2.97 -0.51 2.82
N VAL A 169 -1.77 0.06 2.98
CA VAL A 169 -1.08 0.10 4.28
C VAL A 169 -1.80 0.96 5.31
N LYS A 170 -2.41 2.07 4.91
CA LYS A 170 -3.23 2.89 5.83
C LYS A 170 -4.42 2.10 6.39
N GLY A 171 -5.10 1.31 5.56
CA GLY A 171 -6.18 0.43 6.02
C GLY A 171 -5.69 -0.56 7.09
N GLN A 172 -4.50 -1.12 6.90
CA GLN A 172 -3.86 -2.03 7.87
C GLN A 172 -3.44 -1.32 9.16
N LEU A 173 -2.94 -0.08 9.07
CA LEU A 173 -2.68 0.76 10.25
C LEU A 173 -3.93 1.03 11.08
N ASP A 174 -5.06 1.28 10.44
CA ASP A 174 -6.33 1.50 11.15
C ASP A 174 -6.80 0.23 11.86
N GLN A 175 -6.59 -0.95 11.26
CA GLN A 175 -6.83 -2.23 11.92
C GLN A 175 -5.91 -2.42 13.15
N LEU A 176 -4.61 -2.13 13.02
CA LEU A 176 -3.67 -2.19 14.15
C LEU A 176 -4.10 -1.27 15.30
N ARG A 177 -4.47 -0.02 14.99
CA ARG A 177 -4.97 0.96 15.97
C ARG A 177 -6.24 0.47 16.66
N TYR A 178 -7.15 -0.14 15.91
CA TYR A 178 -8.38 -0.72 16.44
C TYR A 178 -8.07 -1.84 17.43
N ASN A 179 -7.20 -2.78 17.06
CA ASN A 179 -6.77 -3.89 17.93
C ASN A 179 -6.18 -3.37 19.25
N LYS A 180 -5.26 -2.38 19.17
CA LYS A 180 -4.66 -1.77 20.37
C LYS A 180 -5.69 -1.06 21.23
N LYS A 181 -6.66 -0.36 20.63
CA LYS A 181 -7.74 0.32 21.37
C LYS A 181 -8.62 -0.69 22.11
N GLU A 182 -9.01 -1.78 21.45
CA GLU A 182 -9.79 -2.85 22.07
C GLU A 182 -9.04 -3.48 23.25
N TYR A 183 -7.77 -3.83 23.05
CA TYR A 183 -6.88 -4.35 24.10
C TYR A 183 -6.83 -3.44 25.35
N LEU A 184 -6.60 -2.15 25.16
CA LEU A 184 -6.54 -1.18 26.25
C LEU A 184 -7.89 -1.05 26.97
N SER A 185 -9.01 -1.15 26.26
CA SER A 185 -10.34 -1.09 26.86
C SER A 185 -10.68 -2.30 27.72
N LEU A 186 -10.10 -3.47 27.43
CA LEU A 186 -10.26 -4.69 28.24
C LEU A 186 -9.41 -4.68 29.51
N LYS A 187 -8.39 -3.83 29.57
CA LYS A 187 -7.50 -3.67 30.73
C LYS A 187 -7.90 -2.53 31.69
N ALA A 188 -8.81 -1.65 31.27
CA ALA A 188 -9.32 -0.52 32.04
C ALA A 188 -10.45 -0.94 32.99
#